data_AF-A0A9X3ECC4-F1
#
_entry.id   AF-A0A9X3ECC4-F1
#
_cell.length_a   1.000
_cell.length_b   1.000
_cell.length_c   1.000
_cell.angle_alpha   90.00
_cell.angle_beta   90.00
_cell.angle_gamma   90.00
#
_symmetry.space_group_name_H-M   'P 1'
#
loop_
_entity.id
_entity.type
_entity.pdbx_description
1 polymer ?
#
loop_
_entity_poly.entity_id
_entity_poly.type
_entity_poly.pdbx_seq_one_letter_code
_entity_poly.pdbx_strand_id
1 'polypeptide(L)'
;MKTMIAALLCLLSLSLPVFAGGGEQKQVFGDYEVHYIGLTTTFIAPDIARAYQIERSRNLGFLNISVIRRSANEEVGTPVKAEVTGKILNLIGQSSSLDFKEIRETNAVYYINTLRFEEDETYRISLKVKPEGSDRTFDVNFSQRFYEE
;
A
#
# COMPACT_ATOMS: atom_id res chain seq x y z
N MET A 1 -6.51 56.85 27.80
CA MET A 1 -6.63 56.22 26.46
C MET A 1 -6.35 54.73 26.62
N LYS A 2 -7.30 53.88 26.18
CA LYS A 2 -7.20 52.44 25.84
C LYS A 2 -6.89 51.47 27.00
N THR A 3 -7.87 50.71 27.52
CA THR A 3 -8.37 49.39 27.04
C THR A 3 -7.23 48.35 26.91
N MET A 4 -7.29 47.09 27.33
CA MET A 4 -8.38 46.21 27.73
C MET A 4 -7.76 44.86 28.17
N ILE A 5 -8.37 44.22 29.17
CA ILE A 5 -8.84 42.82 29.20
C ILE A 5 -7.89 41.69 28.74
N ALA A 6 -7.61 40.82 29.72
CA ALA A 6 -7.51 39.37 29.68
C ALA A 6 -7.55 38.64 28.32
N ALA A 7 -6.61 37.71 28.12
CA ALA A 7 -6.97 36.32 27.83
C ALA A 7 -5.72 35.43 27.88
N LEU A 8 -5.74 34.51 28.84
CA LEU A 8 -5.16 33.19 28.79
C LEU A 8 -5.23 32.60 27.37
N LEU A 9 -4.11 32.59 26.64
CA LEU A 9 -3.95 31.70 25.50
C LEU A 9 -3.07 30.53 25.96
N CYS A 10 -3.73 29.53 26.55
CA CYS A 10 -3.24 28.16 26.44
C CYS A 10 -2.96 27.93 24.96
N LEU A 11 -1.68 27.80 24.60
CA LEU A 11 -1.30 27.11 23.36
C LEU A 11 -1.83 25.68 23.51
N LEU A 12 -3.06 25.50 23.04
CA LEU A 12 -3.58 24.20 22.70
C LEU A 12 -2.68 23.71 21.57
N SER A 13 -1.66 22.93 21.91
CA SER A 13 -1.00 22.03 20.98
C SER A 13 -2.08 21.09 20.48
N LEU A 14 -2.76 21.53 19.42
CA LEU A 14 -3.66 20.72 18.62
C LEU A 14 -2.77 19.70 17.92
N SER A 15 -2.40 18.63 18.65
CA SER A 15 -1.94 17.41 18.04
C SER A 15 -3.12 16.86 17.26
N LEU A 16 -3.27 17.33 16.02
CA LEU A 16 -4.09 16.63 15.05
C LEU A 16 -3.56 15.19 15.04
N PRO A 17 -4.40 14.16 15.29
CA PRO A 17 -4.00 12.83 14.93
C PRO A 17 -3.77 12.88 13.42
N VAL A 18 -2.52 12.63 12.99
CA VAL A 18 -2.26 12.25 11.62
C VAL A 18 -3.11 11.01 11.40
N PHE A 19 -4.24 11.18 10.71
CA PHE A 19 -4.95 10.05 10.13
C PHE A 19 -3.94 9.37 9.21
N ALA A 20 -3.36 8.27 9.67
CA ALA A 20 -2.66 7.33 8.82
C ALA A 20 -3.72 6.63 7.94
N GLY A 21 -4.37 7.39 7.06
CA GLY A 21 -5.14 6.87 5.96
C GLY A 21 -4.14 6.25 4.97
N GLY A 22 -4.42 5.03 4.52
CA GLY A 22 -3.49 4.14 3.80
C GLY A 22 -2.87 4.77 2.55
N GLY A 23 -1.79 5.51 2.74
CA GLY A 23 -0.89 5.94 1.68
C GLY A 23 0.08 4.83 1.29
N GLU A 24 0.83 5.06 0.22
CA GLU A 24 1.92 4.18 -0.18
C GLU A 24 2.94 4.01 0.96
N GLN A 25 3.32 2.75 1.21
CA GLN A 25 4.33 2.38 2.19
C GLN A 25 5.43 1.58 1.51
N LYS A 26 6.59 1.48 2.17
CA LYS A 26 7.71 0.67 1.67
C LYS A 26 8.49 -0.02 2.78
N GLN A 27 9.10 -1.15 2.42
CA GLN A 27 10.11 -1.84 3.23
C GLN A 27 11.42 -1.95 2.42
N VAL A 28 12.56 -1.73 3.09
CA VAL A 28 13.88 -1.62 2.45
C VAL A 28 14.73 -2.86 2.75
N PHE A 29 15.32 -3.43 1.71
CA PHE A 29 16.14 -4.64 1.73
C PHE A 29 17.47 -4.38 1.00
N GLY A 30 18.40 -3.70 1.67
CA GLY A 30 19.62 -3.21 1.03
C GLY A 30 19.27 -2.21 -0.07
N ASP A 31 19.68 -2.50 -1.30
CA ASP A 31 19.40 -1.66 -2.47
C ASP A 31 17.98 -1.79 -3.01
N TYR A 32 17.16 -2.70 -2.47
CA TYR A 32 15.79 -2.91 -2.93
C TYR A 32 14.77 -2.24 -2.00
N GLU A 33 13.76 -1.63 -2.58
CA GLU A 33 12.57 -1.13 -1.89
C GLU A 33 11.36 -1.92 -2.42
N VAL A 34 10.61 -2.56 -1.53
CA VAL A 34 9.29 -3.11 -1.87
C VAL A 34 8.26 -2.09 -1.43
N HIS A 35 7.60 -1.47 -2.40
CA HIS A 35 6.51 -0.52 -2.16
C HIS A 35 5.18 -1.26 -2.24
N TYR A 36 4.25 -0.89 -1.37
CA TYR A 36 2.94 -1.50 -1.31
C TYR A 36 1.88 -0.48 -0.89
N ILE A 37 0.68 -0.67 -1.43
CA ILE A 37 -0.50 0.12 -1.08
C ILE A 37 -1.74 -0.78 -1.11
N GLY A 38 -2.63 -0.57 -0.15
CA GLY A 38 -3.96 -1.15 -0.12
C GLY A 38 -5.02 -0.07 -0.09
N LEU A 39 -6.01 -0.16 -0.98
CA LEU A 39 -7.10 0.80 -1.12
C LEU A 39 -8.38 0.10 -1.59
N THR A 40 -9.53 0.75 -1.45
CA THR A 40 -10.80 0.27 -2.02
C THR A 40 -10.84 0.55 -3.53
N THR A 41 -11.33 -0.40 -4.33
CA THR A 41 -11.30 -0.29 -5.80
C THR A 41 -12.09 0.92 -6.35
N THR A 42 -12.98 1.53 -5.57
CA THR A 42 -13.69 2.78 -5.91
C THR A 42 -12.73 3.95 -6.14
N PHE A 43 -11.58 3.99 -5.45
CA PHE A 43 -10.54 5.00 -5.62
C PHE A 43 -9.75 4.87 -6.92
N ILE A 44 -9.77 3.70 -7.57
CA ILE A 44 -9.10 3.53 -8.85
C ILE A 44 -9.88 4.29 -9.93
N ALA A 45 -9.16 5.10 -10.71
CA ALA A 45 -9.74 5.86 -11.81
C ALA A 45 -10.43 4.93 -12.84
N PRO A 46 -11.58 5.33 -13.41
CA PRO A 46 -12.38 4.45 -14.28
C PRO A 46 -11.64 3.89 -15.51
N ASP A 47 -10.75 4.68 -16.08
CA ASP A 47 -9.90 4.31 -17.22
C ASP A 47 -8.84 3.28 -16.83
N ILE A 48 -8.16 3.46 -15.71
CA ILE A 48 -7.19 2.49 -15.16
C ILE A 48 -7.88 1.18 -14.78
N ALA A 49 -9.04 1.27 -14.11
CA ALA A 49 -9.82 0.09 -13.75
C ALA A 49 -10.22 -0.71 -14.99
N ARG A 50 -10.64 -0.05 -16.08
CA ARG A 50 -10.94 -0.70 -17.34
C ARG A 50 -9.70 -1.33 -17.98
N ALA A 51 -8.59 -0.59 -18.01
CA ALA A 51 -7.33 -1.05 -18.61
C ALA A 51 -6.79 -2.32 -17.92
N TYR A 52 -6.87 -2.38 -16.60
CA TYR A 52 -6.34 -3.50 -15.81
C TYR A 52 -7.39 -4.57 -15.49
N GLN A 53 -8.65 -4.36 -15.91
CA GLN A 53 -9.80 -5.24 -15.67
C GLN A 53 -10.13 -5.38 -14.17
N ILE A 54 -10.08 -4.26 -13.45
CA ILE A 54 -10.44 -4.14 -12.04
C ILE A 54 -11.92 -3.76 -11.96
N GLU A 55 -12.73 -4.59 -11.29
CA GLU A 55 -14.10 -4.22 -10.94
C GLU A 55 -14.06 -3.13 -9.87
N ARG A 56 -14.75 -2.01 -10.10
CA ARG A 56 -14.90 -0.93 -9.11
C ARG A 56 -16.11 -1.21 -8.24
N SER A 57 -15.88 -1.48 -6.96
CA SER A 57 -16.90 -1.84 -5.98
C SER A 57 -16.50 -1.40 -4.58
N ARG A 58 -17.50 -1.04 -3.75
CA ARG A 58 -17.29 -0.63 -2.35
C ARG A 58 -16.73 -1.76 -1.49
N ASN A 59 -16.98 -3.01 -1.88
CA ASN A 59 -16.66 -4.21 -1.11
C ASN A 59 -15.43 -4.95 -1.69
N LEU A 60 -14.71 -4.32 -2.62
CA LEU A 60 -13.48 -4.86 -3.20
C LEU A 60 -12.30 -3.98 -2.80
N GLY A 61 -11.34 -4.61 -2.13
CA GLY A 61 -10.02 -4.07 -1.86
C GLY A 61 -9.10 -4.34 -3.04
N PHE A 62 -8.09 -3.51 -3.16
CA PHE A 62 -7.03 -3.56 -4.16
C PHE A 62 -5.70 -3.47 -3.46
N LEU A 63 -4.80 -4.39 -3.78
CA LEU A 63 -3.40 -4.36 -3.37
C LEU A 63 -2.53 -4.12 -4.60
N ASN A 64 -1.57 -3.21 -4.49
CA ASN A 64 -0.52 -3.01 -5.48
C ASN A 64 0.84 -3.13 -4.80
N ILE A 65 1.70 -3.98 -5.35
CA ILE A 65 3.08 -4.18 -4.93
C ILE A 65 4.00 -3.81 -6.09
N SER A 66 5.08 -3.09 -5.80
CA SER A 66 6.15 -2.83 -6.77
C SER A 66 7.52 -2.97 -6.12
N VAL A 67 8.54 -3.28 -6.92
CA VAL A 67 9.91 -3.44 -6.46
C VAL A 67 10.79 -2.45 -7.20
N ILE A 68 11.48 -1.62 -6.45
CA ILE A 68 12.40 -0.61 -6.98
C ILE A 68 13.80 -0.95 -6.48
N ARG A 69 14.79 -0.96 -7.37
CA ARG A 69 16.21 -1.01 -7.00
C ARG A 69 16.78 0.39 -7.02
N ARG A 70 17.41 0.78 -5.92
CA ARG A 70 18.18 2.02 -5.80
C ARG A 70 19.63 1.73 -6.15
N SER A 71 20.25 2.68 -6.82
CA SER A 71 21.69 2.70 -7.09
C SER A 71 22.22 4.02 -6.59
N ALA A 72 23.40 4.02 -5.97
CA ALA A 72 24.03 5.25 -5.48
C ALA A 72 24.33 6.26 -6.62
N ASN A 73 24.37 5.78 -7.86
CA ASN A 73 24.65 6.58 -9.06
C ASN A 73 23.38 7.02 -9.80
N GLU A 74 22.19 6.65 -9.33
CA GLU A 74 20.91 6.96 -9.99
C GLU A 74 20.03 7.81 -9.07
N GLU A 75 19.57 8.96 -9.58
CA GLU A 75 18.64 9.84 -8.87
C GLU A 75 17.24 9.21 -8.77
N VAL A 76 16.86 8.42 -9.78
CA VAL A 76 15.58 7.71 -9.86
C VAL A 76 15.85 6.22 -9.72
N GLY A 77 15.07 5.54 -8.88
CA GLY A 77 15.18 4.08 -8.73
C GLY A 77 14.68 3.34 -9.96
N THR A 78 15.28 2.19 -10.25
CA THR A 78 14.93 1.35 -11.39
C THR A 78 13.88 0.30 -10.98
N PRO A 79 12.72 0.21 -11.64
CA PRO A 79 11.75 -0.86 -11.41
C PRO A 79 12.33 -2.23 -11.75
N VAL A 80 12.09 -3.21 -10.88
CA VAL A 80 12.57 -4.58 -11.05
C VAL A 80 11.39 -5.54 -11.03
N LYS A 81 11.38 -6.50 -11.95
CA LYS A 81 10.42 -7.60 -11.89
C LYS A 81 10.67 -8.44 -10.65
N ALA A 82 9.64 -9.10 -10.14
CA ALA A 82 9.73 -10.01 -9.02
C ALA A 82 8.72 -11.15 -9.14
N GLU A 83 9.02 -12.25 -8.46
CA GLU A 83 8.01 -13.21 -8.06
C GLU A 83 7.38 -12.71 -6.75
N VAL A 84 6.04 -12.51 -6.75
CA VAL A 84 5.29 -12.05 -5.58
C VAL A 84 4.25 -13.09 -5.23
N THR A 85 4.40 -13.69 -4.06
CA THR A 85 3.40 -14.60 -3.48
C THR A 85 3.02 -14.10 -2.10
N GLY A 86 1.83 -14.44 -1.63
CA GLY A 86 1.43 -13.97 -0.31
C GLY A 86 0.17 -14.60 0.23
N LYS A 87 -0.09 -14.27 1.48
CA LYS A 87 -1.31 -14.62 2.20
C LYS A 87 -1.87 -13.40 2.90
N ILE A 88 -3.17 -13.41 3.06
CA ILE A 88 -3.91 -12.48 3.91
C ILE A 88 -4.52 -13.26 5.08
N LEU A 89 -4.61 -12.60 6.23
CA LEU A 89 -5.14 -13.13 7.47
C LEU A 89 -6.10 -12.11 8.07
N ASN A 90 -7.33 -12.54 8.37
CA ASN A 90 -8.35 -11.70 8.98
C ASN A 90 -8.27 -11.73 10.52
N LEU A 91 -9.10 -10.96 11.23
CA LEU A 91 -9.04 -10.80 12.69
C LEU A 91 -9.35 -12.09 13.45
N ILE A 92 -10.21 -12.94 12.90
CA ILE A 92 -10.57 -14.24 13.48
C ILE A 92 -9.59 -15.36 13.09
N GLY A 93 -8.51 -15.04 12.36
CA GLY A 93 -7.43 -15.97 12.04
C GLY A 93 -7.66 -16.83 10.79
N GLN A 94 -8.67 -16.53 9.96
CA GLN A 94 -8.84 -17.17 8.67
C GLN A 94 -7.82 -16.63 7.67
N SER A 95 -7.16 -17.54 6.95
CA SER A 95 -6.13 -17.19 5.97
C SER A 95 -6.49 -17.66 4.57
N SER A 96 -6.18 -16.83 3.58
CA SER A 96 -6.28 -17.15 2.15
C SER A 96 -5.03 -16.70 1.39
N SER A 97 -4.78 -17.31 0.25
CA SER A 97 -3.70 -16.91 -0.66
C SER A 97 -4.07 -15.63 -1.42
N LEU A 98 -3.06 -14.83 -1.77
CA LEU A 98 -3.18 -13.67 -2.65
C LEU A 98 -2.59 -14.01 -4.02
N ASP A 99 -3.43 -13.99 -5.04
CA ASP A 99 -3.05 -14.28 -6.42
C ASP A 99 -2.78 -12.98 -7.19
N PHE A 100 -1.51 -12.61 -7.32
CA PHE A 100 -1.13 -11.35 -7.97
C PHE A 100 -1.07 -11.48 -9.49
N LYS A 101 -1.67 -10.51 -10.19
CA LYS A 101 -1.54 -10.29 -11.64
C LYS A 101 -0.40 -9.29 -11.88
N GLU A 102 0.54 -9.65 -12.74
CA GLU A 102 1.58 -8.72 -13.20
C GLU A 102 1.02 -7.75 -14.25
N ILE A 103 1.26 -6.46 -14.05
CA ILE A 103 0.97 -5.39 -15.01
C ILE A 103 2.30 -4.75 -15.39
N ARG A 104 2.54 -4.62 -16.70
CA ARG A 104 3.76 -4.04 -17.27
C ARG A 104 3.43 -2.72 -17.95
N GLU A 105 4.14 -1.68 -17.55
CA GLU A 105 4.17 -0.41 -18.26
C GLU A 105 5.57 -0.12 -18.78
N THR A 106 5.74 0.95 -19.57
CA THR A 106 7.04 1.31 -20.15
C THR A 106 8.14 1.46 -19.09
N ASN A 107 7.81 2.06 -17.95
CA ASN A 107 8.75 2.39 -16.88
C ASN A 107 8.29 1.90 -15.50
N ALA A 108 7.45 0.87 -15.44
CA ALA A 108 6.96 0.32 -14.17
C ALA A 108 6.51 -1.14 -14.32
N VAL A 109 6.60 -1.88 -13.21
CA VAL A 109 6.03 -3.23 -13.07
C VAL A 109 5.26 -3.28 -11.77
N TYR A 110 3.99 -3.65 -11.85
CA TYR A 110 3.09 -3.77 -10.69
C TYR A 110 2.60 -5.19 -10.54
N TYR A 111 2.40 -5.60 -9.30
CA TYR A 111 1.74 -6.86 -8.94
C TYR A 111 0.46 -6.49 -8.21
N ILE A 112 -0.68 -6.70 -8.87
CA ILE A 112 -1.98 -6.29 -8.36
C ILE A 112 -2.84 -7.48 -7.96
N ASN A 113 -3.60 -7.34 -6.89
CA ASN A 113 -4.63 -8.31 -6.50
C ASN A 113 -5.88 -7.56 -6.04
N THR A 114 -7.06 -8.13 -6.31
CA THR A 114 -8.34 -7.67 -5.77
C THR A 114 -8.92 -8.73 -4.86
N LEU A 115 -9.48 -8.32 -3.73
CA LEU A 115 -10.07 -9.21 -2.74
C LEU A 115 -11.35 -8.61 -2.14
N ARG A 116 -12.26 -9.47 -1.69
CA ARG A 116 -13.37 -9.03 -0.84
C ARG A 116 -12.86 -8.74 0.55
N PHE A 117 -13.36 -7.67 1.16
CA PHE A 117 -13.07 -7.32 2.54
C PHE A 117 -14.37 -7.07 3.29
N GLU A 118 -14.29 -7.21 4.60
CA GLU A 118 -15.31 -6.79 5.56
C GLU A 118 -14.91 -5.44 6.13
N GLU A 119 -15.88 -4.54 6.27
CA GLU A 119 -15.65 -3.23 6.87
C GLU A 119 -15.17 -3.38 8.33
N ASP A 120 -14.43 -2.38 8.80
CA ASP A 120 -13.88 -2.33 10.16
C ASP A 120 -12.88 -3.44 10.54
N GLU A 121 -12.49 -4.27 9.58
CA GLU A 121 -11.49 -5.31 9.76
C GLU A 121 -10.07 -4.83 9.43
N THR A 122 -9.09 -5.23 10.25
CA THR A 122 -7.67 -5.06 9.92
C THR A 122 -7.08 -6.40 9.50
N TYR A 123 -6.65 -6.48 8.25
CA TYR A 123 -6.01 -7.66 7.69
C TYR A 123 -4.51 -7.61 7.91
N ARG A 124 -3.91 -8.76 8.23
CA ARG A 124 -2.46 -8.95 8.19
C ARG A 124 -2.08 -9.58 6.86
N ILE A 125 -1.14 -8.95 6.16
CA ILE A 125 -0.66 -9.40 4.86
C ILE A 125 0.80 -9.81 5.02
N SER A 126 1.11 -10.99 4.53
CA SER A 126 2.46 -11.56 4.52
C SER A 126 2.82 -11.95 3.10
N LEU A 127 3.83 -11.30 2.55
CA LEU A 127 4.31 -11.52 1.19
C LEU A 127 5.73 -12.07 1.19
N LYS A 128 6.00 -12.92 0.20
CA LYS A 128 7.35 -13.30 -0.21
C LYS A 128 7.61 -12.68 -1.58
N VAL A 129 8.62 -11.82 -1.63
CA VAL A 129 8.99 -11.05 -2.83
C VAL A 129 10.40 -11.43 -3.23
N LYS A 130 10.57 -12.03 -4.41
CA LYS A 130 11.88 -12.38 -4.96
C LYS A 130 12.14 -11.56 -6.22
N PRO A 131 12.95 -10.48 -6.14
CA PRO A 131 13.31 -9.71 -7.33
C PRO A 131 14.08 -10.57 -8.34
N GLU A 132 13.86 -10.32 -9.63
CA GLU A 132 14.62 -10.93 -10.71
C GLU A 132 16.10 -10.58 -10.57
N GLY A 133 16.98 -11.58 -10.70
CA GLY A 133 18.42 -11.41 -10.51
C GLY A 133 18.88 -11.33 -9.04
N SER A 134 17.96 -11.43 -8.07
CA SER A 134 18.29 -11.58 -6.64
C SER A 134 18.19 -13.05 -6.21
N ASP A 135 19.20 -13.53 -5.48
CA ASP A 135 19.14 -14.84 -4.80
C ASP A 135 18.36 -14.78 -3.48
N ARG A 136 18.02 -13.57 -3.02
CA ARG A 136 17.29 -13.34 -1.77
C ARG A 136 15.80 -13.16 -2.03
N THR A 137 15.00 -13.82 -1.20
CA THR A 137 13.57 -13.56 -1.05
C THR A 137 13.35 -12.64 0.16
N PHE A 138 12.51 -11.63 -0.01
CA PHE A 138 12.15 -10.67 1.02
C PHE A 138 10.82 -11.03 1.65
N ASP A 139 10.78 -11.08 2.98
CA ASP A 139 9.54 -11.24 3.74
C ASP A 139 8.97 -9.85 4.04
N VAL A 140 7.87 -9.49 3.39
CA VAL A 140 7.21 -8.19 3.54
C VAL A 140 5.90 -8.40 4.30
N ASN A 141 5.81 -7.80 5.49
CA ASN A 141 4.67 -7.99 6.37
C ASN A 141 4.08 -6.63 6.75
N PHE A 142 2.77 -6.48 6.61
CA PHE A 142 2.07 -5.24 6.95
C PHE A 142 0.61 -5.51 7.33
N SER A 143 -0.01 -4.53 7.97
CA SER A 143 -1.45 -4.54 8.26
C SER A 143 -2.16 -3.55 7.35
N GLN A 144 -3.33 -3.93 6.84
CA GLN A 144 -4.14 -3.10 5.97
C GLN A 144 -5.59 -3.12 6.43
N ARG A 145 -6.20 -1.93 6.51
CA ARG A 145 -7.64 -1.76 6.64
C ARG A 145 -8.18 -1.17 5.35
N PHE A 146 -9.32 -1.66 4.90
CA PHE A 146 -10.05 -1.14 3.75
C PHE A 146 -11.32 -0.46 4.26
N TYR A 147 -11.87 0.46 3.47
CA TYR A 147 -13.00 1.29 3.86
C TYR A 147 -14.08 1.26 2.77
N GLU A 148 -15.33 1.10 3.13
CA GLU A 148 -16.42 1.22 2.16
C GLU A 148 -16.64 2.71 1.84
N GLU A 149 -16.29 3.15 0.64
CA GLU A 149 -16.46 4.54 0.19
C GLU A 149 -17.52 4.75 -0.89
#